data_AF-A0A9D1Z934-F1
#
_entry.id   AF-A0A9D1Z934-F1
#
_cell.length_a   1.000
_cell.length_b   1.000
_cell.length_c   1.000
_cell.angle_alpha   90.00
_cell.angle_beta   90.00
_cell.angle_gamma   90.00
#
_symmetry.space_group_name_H-M   'P 1'
#
loop_
_entity.id
_entity.type
_entity.pdbx_description
1 polymer ?
#
loop_
_entity_poly.entity_id
_entity_poly.type
_entity_poly.pdbx_seq_one_letter_code
_entity_poly.pdbx_strand_id
1 'polypeptide(L)'
;MLSVLLKPKDGFFFYFELTDGRCVSGGGLGEDGLLRSDVPDCYRDLMLRALVSKCMNDFVPEVRARGEWGCDLTRFGFEKRDDLFVSSWDKLKLPHDCAGK
;
A
#
# COMPACT_ATOMS: atom_id res chain seq x y z
N MET A 1 -2.65 20.63 -4.94
CA MET A 1 -1.57 20.34 -3.96
C MET A 1 -1.76 18.89 -3.60
N LEU A 2 -0.74 18.05 -3.80
CA LEU A 2 -0.82 16.63 -3.48
C LEU A 2 -0.64 16.43 -1.97
N SER A 3 -1.61 15.79 -1.33
CA SER A 3 -1.52 15.40 0.08
C SER A 3 -1.98 13.96 0.28
N VAL A 4 -1.32 13.26 1.21
CA VAL A 4 -1.70 11.92 1.66
C VAL A 4 -1.93 11.99 3.16
N LEU A 5 -3.14 11.72 3.62
CA LEU A 5 -3.55 11.89 5.01
C LEU A 5 -4.21 10.62 5.54
N LEU A 6 -3.82 10.20 6.73
CA LEU A 6 -4.47 9.10 7.44
C LEU A 6 -5.87 9.52 7.90
N LYS A 7 -6.87 8.69 7.61
CA LYS A 7 -8.28 8.94 7.92
C LYS A 7 -8.97 7.65 8.37
N PRO A 8 -9.96 7.74 9.27
CA PRO A 8 -10.82 6.61 9.58
C PRO A 8 -11.71 6.28 8.37
N LYS A 9 -11.88 4.99 8.09
CA LYS A 9 -12.80 4.49 7.07
C LYS A 9 -13.33 3.12 7.48
N ASP A 10 -14.64 2.94 7.44
CA ASP A 10 -15.28 1.65 7.77
C ASP A 10 -14.76 0.51 6.89
N GLY A 11 -14.50 -0.65 7.50
CA GLY A 11 -13.94 -1.82 6.82
C GLY A 11 -12.41 -1.80 6.68
N PHE A 12 -11.72 -0.81 7.24
CA PHE A 12 -10.26 -0.67 7.18
C PHE A 12 -9.63 -0.51 8.56
N PHE A 13 -8.53 -1.23 8.80
CA PHE A 13 -7.66 -0.97 9.96
C PHE A 13 -7.02 0.41 9.89
N PHE A 14 -6.62 0.81 8.69
CA PHE A 14 -6.19 2.17 8.39
C PHE A 14 -6.44 2.50 6.93
N TYR A 15 -6.67 3.78 6.64
CA TYR A 15 -6.92 4.26 5.30
C TYR A 15 -6.23 5.61 5.06
N PHE A 16 -5.52 5.73 3.95
CA PHE A 16 -4.96 6.98 3.50
C PHE A 16 -5.82 7.59 2.40
N GLU A 17 -6.21 8.85 2.59
CA GLU A 17 -6.79 9.68 1.55
C GLU A 17 -5.68 10.43 0.82
N LEU A 18 -5.63 10.25 -0.50
CA LEU A 18 -4.83 11.02 -1.44
C LEU A 18 -5.71 12.06 -2.12
N THR A 19 -5.35 13.33 -1.95
CA THR A 19 -6.00 14.46 -2.63
C THR A 19 -5.01 15.11 -3.57
N ASP A 20 -5.31 15.20 -4.88
CA ASP A 20 -4.44 15.92 -5.83
C ASP A 20 -4.79 17.42 -5.94
N GLY A 21 -5.97 17.81 -5.43
CA GLY A 21 -6.58 19.13 -5.57
C GLY A 21 -7.83 19.14 -6.44
N ARG A 22 -8.09 18.08 -7.21
CA ARG A 22 -9.32 17.90 -8.02
C ARG A 22 -10.17 16.73 -7.55
N CYS A 23 -9.53 15.63 -7.17
CA CYS A 23 -10.18 14.40 -6.74
C CYS A 23 -9.60 13.91 -5.41
N VAL A 24 -10.43 13.18 -4.67
CA VAL A 24 -10.02 12.41 -3.48
C VAL A 24 -10.13 10.94 -3.84
N SER A 25 -9.04 10.20 -3.65
CA SER A 25 -8.94 8.75 -3.81
C SER A 25 -8.12 8.19 -2.66
N GLY A 26 -7.97 6.87 -2.52
CA GLY A 26 -7.15 6.38 -1.43
C GLY A 26 -6.72 4.92 -1.50
N GLY A 27 -6.28 4.46 -0.34
CA GLY A 27 -5.89 3.08 -0.15
C GLY A 27 -5.70 2.77 1.32
N GLY A 28 -5.85 1.51 1.68
CA GLY A 28 -5.79 1.09 3.06
C GLY A 28 -5.64 -0.40 3.22
N LEU A 29 -5.38 -0.82 4.46
CA LEU A 29 -5.45 -2.21 4.86
C LEU A 29 -6.86 -2.50 5.35
N GLY A 30 -7.58 -3.37 4.66
CA GLY A 30 -8.89 -3.85 5.10
C GLY A 30 -8.80 -4.65 6.39
N GLU A 31 -9.92 -4.79 7.10
CA GLU A 31 -10.00 -5.63 8.31
C GLU A 31 -9.69 -7.11 8.04
N ASP A 32 -9.78 -7.54 6.78
CA ASP A 32 -9.39 -8.86 6.28
C ASP A 32 -7.88 -8.98 5.98
N GLY A 33 -7.09 -7.96 6.29
CA GLY A 33 -5.65 -7.93 6.06
C GLY A 33 -5.25 -7.73 4.60
N LEU A 34 -6.19 -7.31 3.73
CA LEU A 34 -5.94 -7.08 2.31
C LEU A 34 -5.71 -5.59 2.03
N LEU A 35 -4.58 -5.28 1.41
CA LEU A 35 -4.30 -3.96 0.85
C LEU A 35 -5.20 -3.71 -0.36
N ARG A 36 -5.90 -2.59 -0.31
CA ARG A 36 -6.75 -2.11 -1.40
C ARG A 36 -6.39 -0.67 -1.73
N SER A 37 -6.57 -0.29 -2.99
CA SER A 37 -6.46 1.10 -3.40
C SER A 37 -7.39 1.41 -4.56
N ASP A 38 -7.99 2.60 -4.51
CA ASP A 38 -8.79 3.22 -5.56
C ASP A 38 -8.06 4.41 -6.20
N VAL A 39 -6.75 4.58 -5.93
CA VAL A 39 -5.98 5.65 -6.59
C VAL A 39 -5.78 5.36 -8.07
N PRO A 40 -5.72 6.41 -8.92
CA PRO A 40 -5.29 6.29 -10.30
C PRO A 40 -3.92 5.62 -10.43
N ASP A 41 -3.68 4.92 -11.53
CA ASP A 41 -2.44 4.16 -11.80
C ASP A 41 -1.16 4.97 -11.55
N CYS A 42 -1.17 6.27 -11.86
CA CYS A 42 -0.04 7.18 -11.65
C CYS A 42 0.35 7.39 -10.17
N TYR A 43 -0.55 7.10 -9.23
CA TYR A 43 -0.32 7.23 -7.79
C TYR A 43 -0.21 5.88 -7.07
N ARG A 44 -0.36 4.74 -7.76
CA ARG A 44 -0.34 3.41 -7.12
C ARG A 44 0.97 3.09 -6.42
N ASP A 45 2.11 3.41 -7.02
CA ASP A 45 3.43 3.20 -6.39
C ASP A 45 3.59 4.05 -5.12
N LEU A 46 3.20 5.33 -5.18
CA LEU A 46 3.21 6.23 -4.03
C LEU A 46 2.30 5.70 -2.90
N MET A 47 1.09 5.29 -3.24
CA MET A 47 0.13 4.75 -2.28
C MET A 47 0.65 3.44 -1.68
N LEU A 48 1.14 2.50 -2.50
CA LEU A 48 1.70 1.25 -2.03
C LEU A 48 2.87 1.47 -1.06
N ARG A 49 3.78 2.40 -1.36
CA ARG A 49 4.87 2.78 -0.45
C ARG A 49 4.35 3.31 0.89
N ALA A 50 3.32 4.17 0.88
CA ALA A 50 2.72 4.69 2.10
C ALA A 50 2.06 3.57 2.93
N LEU A 51 1.34 2.66 2.28
CA LEU A 51 0.69 1.51 2.90
C LEU A 51 1.71 0.55 3.52
N VAL A 52 2.72 0.15 2.76
CA VAL A 52 3.79 -0.73 3.23
C VAL A 52 4.55 -0.11 4.39
N SER A 53 4.91 1.18 4.29
CA SER A 53 5.55 1.92 5.37
C SER A 53 4.71 1.88 6.65
N LYS A 54 3.40 2.10 6.53
CA LYS A 54 2.48 2.04 7.68
C LYS A 54 2.40 0.63 8.26
N CYS A 55 2.29 -0.40 7.43
CA CYS A 55 2.30 -1.80 7.90
C CYS A 55 3.57 -2.18 8.66
N MET A 56 4.73 -1.69 8.21
CA MET A 56 6.00 -1.89 8.90
C MET A 56 6.01 -1.19 10.27
N ASN A 57 5.58 0.07 10.32
CA ASN A 57 5.55 0.86 11.57
C ASN A 57 4.54 0.35 12.60
N ASP A 58 3.40 -0.17 12.14
CA ASP A 58 2.34 -0.70 13.00
C ASP A 58 2.55 -2.20 13.33
N PHE A 59 3.68 -2.79 12.92
CA PHE A 59 4.02 -4.20 13.15
C PHE A 59 2.93 -5.17 12.70
N VAL A 60 2.32 -4.92 11.54
CA VAL A 60 1.22 -5.74 11.04
C VAL A 60 1.72 -7.17 10.75
N PRO A 61 1.20 -8.20 11.43
CA PRO A 61 1.75 -9.55 11.39
C PRO A 61 1.61 -10.21 10.02
N GLU A 62 0.53 -9.91 9.31
CA GLU A 62 0.27 -10.43 7.97
C GLU A 62 -0.40 -9.38 7.10
N VAL A 63 0.16 -9.14 5.93
CA VAL A 63 -0.30 -8.19 4.93
C VAL A 63 -0.47 -8.92 3.62
N ARG A 64 -1.66 -8.82 3.04
CA ARG A 64 -2.00 -9.46 1.77
C ARG A 64 -2.23 -8.39 0.73
N ALA A 65 -1.88 -8.66 -0.52
CA ALA A 65 -2.11 -7.78 -1.65
C ALA A 65 -2.48 -8.60 -2.89
N ARG A 66 -3.32 -8.05 -3.77
CA ARG A 66 -3.56 -8.61 -5.10
C ARG A 66 -2.52 -8.10 -6.09
N GLY A 67 -2.33 -8.77 -7.22
CA GLY A 67 -1.38 -8.36 -8.27
C GLY A 67 -1.79 -7.12 -9.10
N GLU A 68 -2.67 -6.26 -8.58
CA GLU A 68 -3.27 -5.13 -9.32
C GLU A 68 -2.50 -3.80 -9.22
N TRP A 69 -1.36 -3.78 -8.54
CA TRP A 69 -0.61 -2.54 -8.24
C TRP A 69 0.20 -1.96 -9.40
N GLY A 70 0.25 -2.65 -10.54
CA GLY A 70 1.02 -2.20 -11.71
C GLY A 70 2.53 -2.22 -11.52
N CYS A 71 3.03 -2.79 -10.43
CA CYS A 71 4.44 -2.97 -10.13
C CYS A 71 4.70 -4.35 -9.53
N ASP A 72 5.97 -4.76 -9.49
CA ASP A 72 6.40 -6.01 -8.89
C ASP A 72 6.39 -5.91 -7.36
N LEU A 73 5.39 -6.55 -6.74
CA LEU A 73 5.22 -6.59 -5.28
C LEU A 73 6.35 -7.32 -4.56
N THR A 74 7.11 -8.20 -5.22
CA THR A 74 8.23 -8.90 -4.59
C THR A 74 9.36 -7.95 -4.17
N ARG A 75 9.46 -6.78 -4.84
CA ARG A 75 10.38 -5.69 -4.48
C ARG A 75 10.08 -5.12 -3.10
N PHE A 76 8.83 -5.19 -2.66
CA PHE A 76 8.38 -4.73 -1.35
C PHE A 76 8.46 -5.82 -0.27
N GLY A 77 9.00 -7.00 -0.60
CA GLY A 77 9.10 -8.12 0.34
C GLY A 77 7.87 -9.02 0.38
N PHE A 78 6.96 -8.90 -0.59
CA PHE A 78 5.85 -9.85 -0.71
C PHE A 78 6.29 -11.14 -1.40
N GLU A 79 5.73 -12.25 -0.94
CA GLU A 79 5.88 -13.58 -1.53
C GLU A 79 4.57 -13.97 -2.20
N LYS A 80 4.61 -14.43 -3.45
CA LYS A 80 3.41 -14.90 -4.14
C LYS A 80 2.96 -16.23 -3.54
N ARG A 81 1.71 -16.29 -3.06
CA ARG A 81 1.02 -17.49 -2.60
C ARG A 81 -0.33 -17.57 -3.31
N ASP A 82 -0.43 -18.51 -4.24
CA ASP A 82 -1.60 -18.68 -5.12
C ASP A 82 -1.92 -17.39 -5.90
N ASP A 83 -3.12 -16.83 -5.73
CA ASP A 83 -3.60 -15.61 -6.37
C ASP A 83 -3.25 -14.32 -5.59
N LEU A 84 -2.64 -14.46 -4.41
CA LEU A 84 -2.32 -13.35 -3.51
C LEU A 84 -0.81 -13.22 -3.29
N PHE A 85 -0.42 -12.02 -2.95
CA PHE A 85 0.92 -11.68 -2.47
C PHE A 85 0.81 -11.49 -0.97
N VAL A 86 1.65 -12.19 -0.20
CA VAL A 86 1.60 -12.18 1.26
C VAL A 86 2.96 -11.76 1.80
N SER A 87 2.95 -10.90 2.82
CA SER A 87 4.14 -10.49 3.56
C SER A 87 3.80 -10.27 5.04
N SER A 88 4.82 -9.97 5.82
CA SER A 88 4.75 -9.64 7.24
C SER A 88 5.63 -8.42 7.51
N TRP A 89 5.36 -7.68 8.58
CA TRP A 89 6.12 -6.46 8.91
C TRP A 89 7.64 -6.65 8.92
N ASP A 90 8.14 -7.85 9.28
CA ASP A 90 9.57 -8.16 9.33
C ASP A 90 10.20 -8.41 7.95
N LYS A 91 9.39 -8.80 6.96
CA LYS A 91 9.82 -9.08 5.58
C LYS A 91 9.59 -7.90 4.66
N LEU A 92 8.61 -7.05 4.99
CA LEU A 92 8.28 -5.85 4.23
C LEU A 92 9.49 -4.92 4.14
N LYS A 93 9.67 -4.32 2.98
CA LYS A 93 10.73 -3.36 2.73
C LYS A 93 10.26 -2.30 1.74
N LEU A 94 10.80 -1.10 1.89
CA LEU A 94 10.61 -0.04 0.91
C LEU A 94 11.79 -0.08 -0.05
N PRO A 95 11.60 -0.48 -1.32
CA PRO A 95 12.68 -0.40 -2.30
C PRO A 95 13.10 1.06 -2.44
N HIS A 96 14.35 1.36 -2.06
CA HIS A 96 14.97 2.64 -2.34
C HIS A 96 15.28 2.70 -3.85
N ASP A 97 14.30 3.04 -4.67
CA ASP A 97 14.57 3.54 -6.03
C ASP A 97 15.12 4.97 -5.95
N CYS A 98 16.29 5.12 -5.30
CA CYS A 98 17.18 6.26 -5.50
C CYS A 98 18.18 5.95 -6.64
N ALA A 99 17.71 5.27 -7.69
CA ALA A 99 18.46 5.13 -8.93
C ALA A 99 18.03 6.27 -9.85
N GLY A 100 18.69 7.42 -9.69
CA GLY A 100 18.71 8.42 -10.74
C GLY A 100 19.21 7.80 -12.03
N LYS A 101 18.45 8.00 -13.10
CA LYS A 101 18.97 8.15 -14.45
C LYS A 101 18.17 9.24 -15.13
#